data_AF-A0A839TEV6-F1
#
_entry.id   AF-A0A839TEV6-F1
#
_cell.length_a   1.000
_cell.length_b   1.000
_cell.length_c   1.000
_cell.angle_alpha   90.00
_cell.angle_beta   90.00
_cell.angle_gamma   90.00
#
_symmetry.space_group_name_H-M   'P 1'
#
loop_
_entity.id
_entity.type
_entity.pdbx_description
1 polymer ?
#
loop_
_entity_poly.entity_id
_entity_poly.type
_entity_poly.pdbx_seq_one_letter_code
_entity_poly.pdbx_strand_id
1 'polypeptide(L)'
;MMALKAVIFNPFEHNLAKELFLPIIKNAIGYDCMIGYFNSSFFRAIAQSLFYYLQSDFNYRMHLIVSANLSKEDITTLINLYEGNIHYEDMTGFILNQDNLTQSTFYARAYLIKLDKV
;
A
#
# COMPACT_ATOMS: atom_id res chain seq x y z
N MET A 1 12.58 20.30 26.28
CA MET A 1 11.71 19.17 25.85
C MET A 1 10.81 19.70 24.75
N MET A 2 11.02 19.32 23.50
CA MET A 2 10.23 19.83 22.37
C MET A 2 8.92 19.04 22.31
N ALA A 3 7.79 19.71 22.57
CA ALA A 3 6.49 19.09 22.46
C ALA A 3 6.18 18.87 20.97
N LEU A 4 5.98 17.62 20.56
CA LEU A 4 5.48 17.30 19.23
C LEU A 4 4.05 17.81 19.11
N LYS A 5 3.85 18.82 18.26
CA LYS A 5 2.51 19.30 17.90
C LYS A 5 1.83 18.22 17.09
N ALA A 6 0.66 17.76 17.53
CA ALA A 6 -0.17 16.88 16.72
C ALA A 6 -0.54 17.60 15.42
N VAL A 7 -0.12 17.05 14.29
CA VAL A 7 -0.54 17.51 12.96
C VAL A 7 -1.62 16.55 12.49
N ILE A 8 -2.83 17.08 12.32
CA ILE A 8 -3.98 16.33 11.83
C ILE A 8 -4.14 16.69 10.36
N PHE A 9 -4.10 15.68 9.48
CA PHE A 9 -4.38 15.86 8.07
C PHE A 9 -5.77 15.31 7.75
N ASN A 10 -6.64 16.17 7.22
CA ASN A 10 -7.95 15.77 6.72
C ASN A 10 -7.83 15.27 5.27
N PRO A 11 -8.08 13.97 4.99
CA PRO A 11 -7.97 13.42 3.63
C PRO A 11 -8.95 14.01 2.62
N PHE A 12 -10.01 14.69 3.07
CA PHE A 12 -10.97 15.36 2.19
C PHE A 12 -10.52 16.76 1.76
N GLU A 13 -9.57 17.36 2.48
CA GLU A 13 -9.07 18.73 2.23
C GLU A 13 -7.64 18.74 1.71
N HIS A 14 -6.88 17.69 1.99
CA HIS A 14 -5.45 17.60 1.68
C HIS A 14 -5.13 16.39 0.82
N ASN A 15 -4.16 16.55 -0.08
CA ASN A 15 -3.61 15.43 -0.82
C ASN A 15 -2.56 14.72 0.05
N LEU A 16 -2.99 13.72 0.82
CA LEU A 16 -2.12 12.99 1.74
C LEU A 16 -0.87 12.42 1.07
N ALA A 17 -0.98 11.86 -0.14
CA ALA A 17 0.17 11.35 -0.87
C ALA A 17 1.22 12.43 -1.06
N LYS A 18 0.82 13.61 -1.55
CA LYS A 18 1.76 14.68 -1.91
C LYS A 18 2.27 15.47 -0.70
N GLU A 19 1.40 15.77 0.25
CA GLU A 19 1.69 16.69 1.36
C GLU A 19 2.30 15.99 2.57
N LEU A 20 1.99 14.71 2.79
CA LEU A 20 2.46 13.96 3.93
C LEU A 20 3.42 12.84 3.53
N PHE A 21 3.00 11.91 2.68
CA PHE A 21 3.77 10.69 2.44
C PHE A 21 4.98 10.89 1.53
N LEU A 22 4.82 11.59 0.40
CA LEU A 22 5.87 11.73 -0.61
C LEU A 22 7.15 12.43 -0.07
N PRO A 23 7.07 13.52 0.73
CA PRO A 23 8.26 14.15 1.30
C PRO A 23 9.04 13.22 2.23
N ILE A 24 8.34 12.34 2.95
CA ILE A 24 8.93 11.39 3.89
C ILE A 24 9.55 10.20 3.14
N ILE A 25 8.80 9.64 2.19
CA ILE A 25 9.17 8.43 1.44
C ILE A 25 10.43 8.61 0.60
N LYS A 26 10.67 9.82 0.06
CA LYS A 26 11.84 10.08 -0.80
C LYS A 26 13.19 9.71 -0.19
N ASN A 27 13.29 9.73 1.14
CA ASN A 27 14.52 9.37 1.86
C ASN A 27 14.30 8.18 2.80
N ALA A 28 13.16 7.49 2.70
CA ALA A 28 12.84 6.38 3.58
C ALA A 28 13.57 5.11 3.14
N ILE A 29 14.15 4.42 4.12
CA ILE A 29 14.77 3.09 3.96
C ILE A 29 13.88 1.96 4.52
N GLY A 30 12.72 2.33 5.08
CA GLY A 30 11.75 1.46 5.72
C GLY A 30 10.36 2.11 5.70
N TYR A 31 9.30 1.31 5.61
CA TYR A 31 7.92 1.78 5.64
C TYR A 31 7.09 0.89 6.55
N ASP A 32 6.81 1.34 7.76
CA ASP A 32 5.90 0.69 8.70
C ASP A 32 4.66 1.57 8.86
N CYS A 33 3.49 1.05 8.49
CA CYS A 33 2.25 1.82 8.57
C CYS A 33 1.12 0.97 9.14
N MET A 34 0.48 1.49 10.18
CA MET A 34 -0.72 0.93 10.78
C MET A 34 -1.94 1.76 10.39
N ILE A 35 -2.97 1.11 9.86
CA ILE A 35 -4.16 1.76 9.31
C ILE A 35 -5.39 1.15 9.97
N GLY A 36 -6.06 1.95 10.79
CA GLY A 36 -7.26 1.53 11.53
C GLY A 36 -8.51 1.31 10.68
N TYR A 37 -8.56 1.85 9.45
CA TYR A 37 -9.64 1.59 8.50
C TYR A 37 -9.07 1.48 7.09
N PHE A 38 -8.93 0.25 6.60
CA PHE A 38 -8.38 0.00 5.28
C PHE A 38 -9.48 -0.32 4.27
N ASN A 39 -9.45 0.38 3.14
CA ASN A 39 -10.26 0.08 1.97
C ASN A 39 -9.49 0.45 0.70
N SER A 40 -10.07 0.12 -0.46
CA SER A 40 -9.48 0.44 -1.76
C SER A 40 -9.26 1.94 -1.97
N SER A 41 -10.15 2.79 -1.45
CA SER A 41 -10.02 4.25 -1.53
C SER A 41 -8.79 4.76 -0.77
N PHE A 42 -8.48 4.20 0.40
CA PHE A 42 -7.29 4.55 1.16
C PHE A 42 -6.02 4.17 0.39
N PHE A 43 -5.93 2.94 -0.10
CA PHE A 43 -4.77 2.50 -0.85
C PHE A 43 -4.56 3.35 -2.12
N ARG A 44 -5.66 3.69 -2.80
CA ARG A 44 -5.64 4.64 -3.93
C ARG A 44 -5.08 6.00 -3.53
N ALA A 45 -5.48 6.53 -2.38
CA ALA A 45 -5.03 7.82 -1.88
C ALA A 45 -3.52 7.87 -1.60
N ILE A 46 -2.89 6.73 -1.29
CA ILE A 46 -1.45 6.63 -1.03
C ILE A 46 -0.64 5.98 -2.17
N ALA A 47 -1.30 5.51 -3.22
CA ALA A 47 -0.70 4.74 -4.32
C ALA A 47 0.51 5.42 -4.96
N GLN A 48 0.45 6.74 -5.19
CA GLN A 48 1.57 7.51 -5.71
C GLN A 48 2.78 7.41 -4.78
N SER A 49 2.57 7.64 -3.49
CA SER A 49 3.66 7.63 -2.51
C SER A 49 4.26 6.22 -2.36
N LEU A 50 3.42 5.18 -2.37
CA LEU A 50 3.85 3.78 -2.38
C LEU A 50 4.67 3.43 -3.62
N PHE A 51 4.27 3.90 -4.80
CA PHE A 51 5.02 3.69 -6.03
C PHE A 51 6.46 4.21 -5.91
N TYR A 52 6.63 5.44 -5.42
CA TYR A 52 7.96 6.02 -5.22
C TYR A 52 8.81 5.23 -4.23
N TYR A 53 8.21 4.72 -3.13
CA TYR A 53 8.91 3.87 -2.17
C TYR A 53 9.36 2.55 -2.79
N LEU A 54 8.50 1.93 -3.59
CA LEU A 54 8.79 0.63 -4.20
C LEU A 54 9.83 0.71 -5.31
N GLN A 55 10.04 1.89 -5.89
CA GLN A 55 11.06 2.14 -6.91
C GLN A 55 12.42 2.55 -6.35
N SER A 56 12.53 2.97 -5.07
CA SER A 56 13.78 3.52 -4.54
C SER A 56 14.87 2.45 -4.35
N ASP A 57 14.54 1.32 -3.73
CA ASP A 57 15.46 0.17 -3.62
C ASP A 57 14.68 -1.14 -3.55
N PHE A 58 15.15 -2.16 -4.28
CA PHE A 58 14.51 -3.47 -4.28
C PHE A 58 14.72 -4.27 -2.98
N ASN A 59 15.60 -3.85 -2.07
CA ASN A 59 15.79 -4.51 -0.79
C ASN A 59 14.95 -3.90 0.34
N TYR A 60 14.28 -2.76 0.09
CA TYR A 60 13.45 -2.13 1.11
C TYR A 60 12.13 -2.89 1.27
N ARG A 61 11.81 -3.17 2.53
CA ARG A 61 10.57 -3.84 2.93
C ARG A 61 9.56 -2.84 3.45
N MET A 62 8.30 -3.13 3.22
CA MET A 62 7.16 -2.40 3.75
C MET A 62 6.39 -3.33 4.69
N HIS A 63 5.84 -2.80 5.77
CA HIS A 63 4.88 -3.51 6.61
C HIS A 63 3.60 -2.68 6.70
N LEU A 64 2.50 -3.28 6.26
CA LEU A 64 1.18 -2.68 6.32
C LEU A 64 0.30 -3.47 7.30
N ILE A 65 0.08 -2.90 8.48
CA ILE A 65 -0.86 -3.44 9.47
C ILE A 65 -2.20 -2.77 9.24
N VAL A 66 -3.15 -3.50 8.66
CA VAL A 66 -4.47 -2.97 8.32
C VAL A 66 -5.56 -3.57 9.22
N SER A 67 -6.59 -2.80 9.51
CA SER A 67 -7.72 -3.31 10.29
C SER A 67 -8.47 -4.44 9.58
N ALA A 68 -9.07 -5.31 10.39
CA ALA A 68 -9.73 -6.55 9.94
C ALA A 68 -11.03 -6.33 9.15
N ASN A 69 -11.36 -5.10 8.75
CA ASN A 69 -12.60 -4.80 8.04
C ASN A 69 -12.48 -5.05 6.53
N LEU A 70 -11.92 -6.21 6.19
CA LEU A 70 -11.84 -6.73 4.83
C LEU A 70 -13.17 -7.36 4.45
N SER A 71 -13.59 -7.19 3.20
CA SER A 71 -14.78 -7.91 2.71
C SER A 71 -14.50 -9.42 2.67
N LYS A 72 -15.55 -10.25 2.63
CA LYS A 72 -15.39 -11.70 2.49
C LYS A 72 -14.63 -12.06 1.20
N GLU A 73 -14.81 -11.29 0.15
CA GLU A 73 -14.12 -11.46 -1.13
C GLU A 73 -12.62 -11.14 -0.98
N ASP A 74 -12.28 -10.05 -0.29
CA ASP A 74 -10.89 -9.69 0.01
C ASP A 74 -10.18 -10.79 0.80
N ILE A 75 -10.84 -11.31 1.84
CA ILE A 75 -10.31 -12.37 2.69
C ILE A 75 -10.09 -13.65 1.88
N THR A 76 -11.09 -14.08 1.12
CA THR A 76 -11.05 -15.33 0.36
C THR A 76 -9.88 -15.34 -0.62
N THR A 77 -9.66 -14.22 -1.31
CA THR A 77 -8.57 -14.16 -2.28
C THR A 77 -7.20 -13.99 -1.63
N LEU A 78 -7.08 -13.23 -0.53
CA LEU A 78 -5.82 -13.19 0.22
C LEU A 78 -5.41 -14.58 0.72
N ILE A 79 -6.39 -15.36 1.20
CA ILE A 79 -6.18 -16.76 1.59
C ILE A 79 -5.76 -17.60 0.38
N ASN A 80 -6.50 -17.54 -0.72
CA ASN A 80 -6.18 -18.31 -1.92
C ASN A 80 -4.82 -17.96 -2.52
N LEU A 81 -4.38 -16.70 -2.41
CA LEU A 81 -3.05 -16.26 -2.85
C LEU A 81 -1.95 -16.76 -1.92
N TYR A 82 -2.17 -16.68 -0.60
CA TYR A 82 -1.23 -17.18 0.39
C TYR A 82 -1.06 -18.70 0.31
N GLU A 83 -2.16 -19.43 0.09
CA GLU A 83 -2.19 -20.88 -0.08
C GLU A 83 -1.73 -21.34 -1.47
N GLY A 84 -1.58 -20.41 -2.43
CA GLY A 84 -1.16 -20.73 -3.80
C GLY A 84 -2.25 -21.34 -4.68
N ASN A 85 -3.52 -21.25 -4.28
CA ASN A 85 -4.69 -21.73 -5.03
C ASN A 85 -5.05 -20.82 -6.23
N ILE A 86 -4.53 -19.59 -6.25
CA ILE A 86 -4.59 -18.70 -7.41
C ILE A 86 -3.15 -18.49 -7.88
N HIS A 87 -2.88 -18.90 -9.12
CA HIS A 87 -1.57 -18.69 -9.73
C HIS A 87 -1.54 -17.30 -10.39
N TYR A 88 -0.54 -16.50 -10.03
CA TYR A 88 -0.32 -15.16 -10.57
C TYR A 88 -0.12 -15.13 -12.10
N GLU A 89 0.20 -16.28 -12.68
CA GLU A 89 0.31 -16.52 -14.12
C GLU A 89 -1.04 -16.34 -14.84
N ASP A 90 -2.17 -16.43 -14.12
CA ASP A 90 -3.50 -16.05 -14.64
C ASP A 90 -3.76 -14.53 -14.54
N MET A 91 -2.88 -13.79 -13.86
CA MET A 91 -2.85 -12.32 -13.73
C MET A 91 -1.77 -11.69 -14.64
N THR A 92 -1.47 -12.31 -15.78
CA THR A 92 -0.48 -11.79 -16.74
C THR A 92 -0.80 -10.35 -17.16
N GLY A 93 0.19 -9.46 -16.98
CA GLY A 93 0.15 -8.07 -17.47
C GLY A 93 0.13 -6.98 -16.40
N PHE A 94 0.16 -7.32 -15.10
CA PHE A 94 0.24 -6.29 -14.07
C PHE A 94 1.62 -5.62 -14.03
N ILE A 95 1.71 -4.43 -14.59
CA ILE A 95 2.90 -3.57 -14.55
C ILE A 95 2.85 -2.74 -13.27
N LEU A 96 3.90 -2.78 -12.45
CA LEU A 96 3.99 -1.89 -11.29
C LEU A 96 4.14 -0.45 -11.76
N ASN A 97 3.04 0.30 -11.74
CA ASN A 97 2.98 1.73 -12.01
C ASN A 97 1.93 2.39 -11.12
N GLN A 98 1.96 3.71 -11.05
CA GLN A 98 1.03 4.47 -10.19
C GLN A 98 -0.43 4.20 -10.55
N ASP A 99 -0.78 4.09 -11.83
CA ASP A 99 -2.16 3.90 -12.28
C ASP A 99 -2.71 2.53 -11.85
N ASN A 100 -1.91 1.47 -11.97
CA ASN A 100 -2.25 0.12 -11.57
C ASN A 100 -2.37 -0.02 -10.04
N LEU A 101 -1.52 0.66 -9.27
CA LEU A 101 -1.67 0.76 -7.80
C LEU A 101 -2.96 1.50 -7.40
N THR A 102 -3.36 2.48 -8.20
CA THR A 102 -4.53 3.35 -7.97
C THR A 102 -5.85 2.64 -8.33
N GLN A 103 -5.88 1.96 -9.48
CA GLN A 103 -7.09 1.38 -10.07
C GLN A 103 -7.32 -0.06 -9.62
N SER A 104 -6.26 -0.78 -9.25
CA SER A 104 -6.31 -2.21 -8.94
C SER A 104 -5.60 -2.51 -7.62
N THR A 105 -6.00 -1.80 -6.56
CA THR A 105 -5.47 -1.92 -5.18
C THR A 105 -5.25 -3.37 -4.73
N PHE A 106 -6.17 -4.23 -5.10
CA PHE A 106 -6.17 -5.63 -4.70
C PHE A 106 -5.10 -6.46 -5.42
N TYR A 107 -5.06 -6.39 -6.75
CA TYR A 107 -4.01 -7.00 -7.57
C TYR A 107 -2.63 -6.43 -7.25
N ALA A 108 -2.56 -5.14 -6.94
CA ALA A 108 -1.36 -4.47 -6.46
C ALA A 108 -0.87 -5.09 -5.14
N ARG A 109 -1.74 -5.22 -4.13
CA ARG A 109 -1.35 -5.75 -2.82
C ARG A 109 -0.91 -7.21 -2.90
N ALA A 110 -1.66 -8.02 -3.62
CA ALA A 110 -1.33 -9.41 -3.87
C ALA A 110 0.05 -9.57 -4.55
N TYR A 111 0.41 -8.65 -5.44
CA TYR A 111 1.66 -8.70 -6.19
C TYR A 111 2.84 -8.36 -5.28
N LEU A 112 2.64 -7.38 -4.40
CA LEU A 112 3.65 -6.97 -3.43
C LEU A 112 3.94 -8.07 -2.39
N ILE A 113 2.93 -8.81 -1.94
CA ILE A 113 3.12 -9.96 -1.03
C ILE A 113 4.01 -11.02 -1.69
N LYS A 114 3.78 -11.34 -2.98
CA LYS A 114 4.59 -12.33 -3.70
C LYS A 114 6.06 -11.92 -3.85
N LEU A 115 6.31 -10.63 -4.04
CA LEU A 115 7.67 -10.08 -4.14
C LEU A 115 8.39 -9.97 -2.79
N ASP A 116 7.78 -10.43 -1.69
CA ASP A 116 8.29 -10.25 -0.32
C ASP A 116 8.53 -8.77 0.02
N LYS A 117 7.62 -7.90 -0.48
CA LYS A 117 7.70 -6.44 -0.33
C LYS A 117 6.81 -5.89 0.76
N VAL A 118 5.73 -6.60 1.10
CA VAL A 118 4.70 -6.20 2.08
C VAL A 118 4.29 -7.40 2.93
#